data_AF-F3AHF3-F1
#
_entry.id   AF-F3AHF3-F1
#
_cell.length_a   1.000
_cell.length_b   1.000
_cell.length_c   1.000
_cell.angle_alpha   90.00
_cell.angle_beta   90.00
_cell.angle_gamma   90.00
#
_symmetry.space_group_name_H-M   'P 1'
#
loop_
_entity.id
_entity.type
_entity.pdbx_description
1 polymer ?
#
loop_
_entity_poly.entity_id
_entity_poly.type
_entity_poly.pdbx_seq_one_letter_code
_entity_poly.pdbx_strand_id
1 'polypeptide(L)'
;MISYIITFLVGNFLGVVLMCLLQINRQFHGGSPSMNRMLVKRVNELCRENGVTYEELSCKSEIPFDTILDMLDGVEGNPSMFAIAKICKGLDVSLRYFFDTEEFRNVML
;
A
#
# COMPACT_ATOMS: atom_id res chain seq x y z
N MET A 1 -3.16 50.67 0.04
CA MET A 1 -3.44 49.62 -0.98
C MET A 1 -2.39 48.50 -0.99
N ILE A 2 -1.10 48.79 -0.85
CA ILE A 2 -0.01 47.79 -0.95
C ILE A 2 -0.04 46.73 0.17
N SER A 3 -0.42 47.10 1.41
CA SER A 3 -0.48 46.16 2.55
C SER A 3 -1.52 45.03 2.38
N TYR A 4 -2.63 45.31 1.71
CA TYR A 4 -3.70 44.32 1.49
C TYR A 4 -3.30 43.28 0.43
N ILE A 5 -2.54 43.71 -0.58
CA ILE A 5 -2.03 42.83 -1.63
C ILE A 5 -1.02 41.81 -1.06
N ILE A 6 -0.13 42.25 -0.17
CA ILE A 6 0.86 41.38 0.47
C ILE A 6 0.17 40.35 1.38
N THR A 7 -0.80 40.79 2.18
CA THR A 7 -1.55 39.88 3.07
C THR A 7 -2.35 38.84 2.28
N PHE A 8 -2.92 39.23 1.15
CA PHE A 8 -3.65 38.33 0.25
C PHE A 8 -2.74 37.32 -0.46
N LEU A 9 -1.56 37.75 -0.93
CA LEU A 9 -0.57 36.87 -1.57
C LEU A 9 0.02 35.84 -0.60
N VAL A 10 0.37 36.26 0.63
CA VAL A 10 0.94 35.37 1.65
C VAL A 10 -0.10 34.36 2.14
N GLY A 11 -1.36 34.78 2.31
CA GLY A 11 -2.45 33.88 2.69
C GLY A 11 -2.78 32.83 1.63
N ASN A 12 -2.75 33.21 0.35
CA ASN A 12 -3.02 32.29 -0.76
C ASN A 12 -1.87 31.29 -0.95
N PHE A 13 -0.62 31.74 -0.83
CA PHE A 13 0.55 30.85 -0.91
C PHE A 13 0.60 29.85 0.26
N LEU A 14 0.34 30.31 1.49
CA LEU A 14 0.28 29.43 2.67
C LEU A 14 -0.89 28.44 2.58
N GLY A 15 -2.03 28.87 2.03
CA GLY A 15 -3.18 28.00 1.77
C GLY A 15 -2.92 26.93 0.73
N VAL A 16 -2.26 27.27 -0.38
CA VAL A 16 -1.87 26.31 -1.44
C VAL A 16 -0.80 25.34 -0.92
N VAL A 17 0.20 25.83 -0.18
CA VAL A 17 1.23 24.97 0.43
C VAL A 17 0.61 24.02 1.47
N LEU A 18 -0.34 24.49 2.29
CA LEU A 18 -1.07 23.65 3.24
C LEU A 18 -1.96 22.61 2.53
N MET A 19 -2.59 22.98 1.41
CA MET A 19 -3.35 22.04 0.56
C MET A 19 -2.44 20.97 -0.04
N CYS A 20 -1.27 21.33 -0.56
CA CYS A 20 -0.30 20.36 -1.08
C CYS A 20 0.25 19.45 0.02
N LEU A 21 0.52 19.97 1.22
CA LEU A 21 0.97 19.17 2.36
C LEU A 21 -0.11 18.19 2.85
N LEU A 22 -1.38 18.60 2.86
CA LEU A 22 -2.50 17.71 3.19
C LEU A 22 -2.76 16.66 2.11
N GLN A 23 -2.46 16.94 0.84
CA GLN A 23 -2.63 15.97 -0.25
C GLN A 23 -1.59 14.85 -0.25
N ILE A 24 -0.40 15.05 0.34
CA ILE A 24 0.64 14.01 0.41
C ILE A 24 0.23 12.86 1.35
N ASN A 25 -0.65 13.09 2.33
CA ASN A 25 -1.11 12.07 3.28
C ASN A 25 -2.57 11.64 3.09
N ARG A 26 -3.19 11.95 1.95
CA ARG A 26 -4.62 11.67 1.72
C ARG A 26 -4.87 10.78 0.52
N GLN A 27 -4.28 9.57 0.53
CA GLN A 27 -4.78 8.43 -0.26
C GLN A 27 -5.95 7.74 0.45
N PHE A 28 -6.95 8.51 0.91
CA PHE A 28 -8.22 7.91 1.33
C PHE A 28 -9.09 7.71 0.09
N HIS A 29 -8.82 6.61 -0.62
CA HIS A 29 -9.78 6.06 -1.56
C HIS A 29 -11.00 5.58 -0.76
N GLY A 30 -12.06 6.40 -0.79
CA GLY A 30 -13.37 6.13 -0.19
C GLY A 30 -14.17 5.07 -0.95
N GLY A 31 -13.67 3.84 -0.96
CA GLY A 31 -14.42 2.63 -1.30
C GLY A 31 -13.94 1.51 -0.38
N SER A 32 -14.82 0.59 0.04
CA SER A 32 -14.39 -0.60 0.78
C SER A 32 -13.33 -1.33 -0.04
N PRO A 33 -12.09 -1.47 0.44
CA PRO A 33 -11.06 -2.16 -0.33
C PRO A 33 -11.51 -3.62 -0.52
N SER A 34 -11.41 -4.13 -1.75
CA SER A 34 -11.59 -5.55 -2.00
C SER A 34 -10.50 -6.35 -1.26
N MET A 35 -10.80 -7.59 -0.88
CA MET A 35 -9.86 -8.48 -0.18
C MET A 35 -8.49 -8.52 -0.87
N ASN A 36 -8.46 -8.64 -2.21
CA ASN A 36 -7.21 -8.66 -2.97
C ASN A 36 -6.42 -7.37 -2.84
N ARG A 37 -7.10 -6.22 -2.89
CA ARG A 37 -6.43 -4.93 -2.73
C ARG A 37 -5.80 -4.82 -1.35
N MET A 38 -6.43 -5.36 -0.31
CA MET A 38 -5.85 -5.41 1.04
C MET A 38 -4.61 -6.31 1.08
N LEU A 39 -4.67 -7.49 0.46
CA LEU A 39 -3.55 -8.43 0.37
C LEU A 39 -2.37 -7.80 -0.40
N VAL A 40 -2.61 -7.25 -1.58
CA VAL A 40 -1.62 -6.58 -2.43
C VAL A 40 -0.96 -5.41 -1.69
N LYS A 41 -1.78 -4.55 -1.07
CA LYS A 41 -1.28 -3.44 -0.25
C LYS A 41 -0.35 -3.95 0.84
N ARG A 42 -0.73 -5.02 1.54
CA ARG A 42 0.07 -5.60 2.62
C ARG A 42 1.40 -6.19 2.12
N VAL A 43 1.40 -6.87 0.98
CA VAL A 43 2.64 -7.37 0.34
C VAL A 43 3.58 -6.19 0.02
N ASN A 44 3.07 -5.13 -0.59
CA ASN A 44 3.87 -3.95 -0.93
C ASN A 44 4.46 -3.25 0.29
N GLU A 45 3.68 -3.12 1.36
CA GLU A 45 4.16 -2.55 2.63
C GLU A 45 5.34 -3.37 3.19
N LEU A 46 5.19 -4.69 3.26
CA LEU A 46 6.22 -5.57 3.80
C LEU A 46 7.47 -5.63 2.92
N CYS A 47 7.33 -5.60 1.59
CA CYS A 47 8.47 -5.48 0.69
C CYS A 47 9.26 -4.19 0.98
N ARG A 48 8.56 -3.06 1.15
CA ARG A 48 9.19 -1.78 1.47
C ARG A 48 9.84 -1.77 2.86
N GLU A 49 9.18 -2.33 3.86
CA GLU A 49 9.69 -2.43 5.24
C GLU A 49 10.97 -3.29 5.32
N ASN A 50 11.01 -4.39 4.57
CA ASN A 50 12.15 -5.31 4.56
C ASN A 50 13.22 -4.96 3.51
N GLY A 51 13.00 -3.91 2.69
CA GLY A 51 13.89 -3.54 1.60
C GLY A 51 14.05 -4.63 0.54
N VAL A 52 12.99 -5.41 0.29
CA VAL A 52 12.96 -6.54 -0.65
C VAL A 52 12.26 -6.11 -1.95
N THR A 53 12.89 -6.35 -3.10
CA THR A 53 12.27 -6.11 -4.41
C THR A 53 11.31 -7.24 -4.80
N TYR A 54 10.44 -7.03 -5.80
CA TYR A 54 9.53 -8.09 -6.25
C TYR A 54 10.28 -9.25 -6.91
N GLU A 55 11.39 -8.99 -7.58
CA GLU A 55 12.27 -10.01 -8.14
C GLU A 55 12.90 -10.87 -7.04
N GLU A 56 13.42 -10.22 -5.99
CA GLU A 56 13.96 -10.91 -4.82
C GLU A 56 12.88 -11.71 -4.10
N LEU A 57 11.67 -11.16 -3.96
CA LEU A 57 10.53 -11.85 -3.39
C LEU A 57 10.17 -13.09 -4.21
N SER A 58 10.14 -12.99 -5.54
CA SER A 58 9.92 -14.12 -6.45
C SER A 58 10.91 -15.25 -6.18
N CYS A 59 12.20 -14.92 -6.12
CA CYS A 59 13.25 -15.89 -5.80
C CYS A 59 13.08 -16.52 -4.40
N LYS A 60 12.79 -15.71 -3.38
CA LYS A 60 12.68 -16.18 -1.98
C LYS A 60 11.38 -16.95 -1.70
N SER A 61 10.29 -16.61 -2.37
CA SER A 61 8.97 -17.22 -2.18
C SER A 61 8.73 -18.44 -3.09
N GLU A 62 9.62 -18.69 -4.06
CA GLU A 62 9.46 -19.75 -5.06
C GLU A 62 8.14 -19.58 -5.83
N ILE A 63 7.82 -18.33 -6.17
CA ILE A 63 6.68 -17.90 -7.01
C ILE A 63 7.27 -17.22 -8.25
N PRO A 64 6.80 -17.53 -9.48
CA PRO A 64 7.26 -16.85 -10.68
C PRO A 64 7.04 -15.34 -10.59
N PHE A 65 7.99 -14.55 -11.11
CA PHE A 65 7.92 -13.09 -11.09
C PHE A 65 6.64 -12.56 -11.76
N ASP A 66 6.28 -13.10 -12.92
CA ASP A 66 5.06 -12.70 -13.64
C ASP A 66 3.80 -12.96 -12.79
N THR A 67 3.75 -14.05 -12.03
CA THR A 67 2.66 -14.34 -11.08
C THR A 67 2.61 -13.33 -9.93
N ILE A 68 3.76 -12.87 -9.43
CA ILE A 68 3.79 -11.78 -8.45
C ILE A 68 3.23 -10.51 -9.08
N LEU A 69 3.63 -10.16 -10.30
CA LEU A 69 3.12 -8.98 -10.98
C LEU A 69 1.62 -9.07 -11.25
N ASP A 70 1.13 -10.19 -11.77
CA ASP A 70 -0.29 -10.42 -12.05
C ASP A 70 -1.14 -10.32 -10.76
N MET A 71 -0.62 -10.80 -9.63
CA MET A 71 -1.25 -10.64 -8.33
C MET A 71 -1.30 -9.16 -7.89
N LEU A 72 -0.23 -8.40 -8.11
CA LEU A 72 -0.13 -6.97 -7.75
C LEU A 72 -1.01 -6.08 -8.64
N ASP A 73 -1.08 -6.40 -9.93
CA ASP A 73 -1.90 -5.69 -10.91
C ASP A 73 -3.39 -6.08 -10.81
N GLY A 74 -3.70 -7.13 -10.04
CA GLY A 74 -5.06 -7.63 -9.85
C GLY A 74 -5.64 -8.32 -11.09
N VAL A 75 -4.76 -8.81 -11.97
CA VAL A 75 -5.10 -9.56 -13.18
C VAL A 75 -5.46 -11.01 -12.81
N GLU A 76 -4.68 -11.62 -11.93
CA GLU A 76 -5.01 -12.90 -11.34
C GLU A 76 -6.03 -12.73 -10.20
N GLY A 77 -6.99 -13.67 -10.14
CA GLY A 77 -7.98 -13.72 -9.07
C GLY A 77 -7.36 -13.88 -7.68
N ASN A 78 -8.21 -13.90 -6.65
CA ASN A 78 -7.78 -13.88 -5.24
C ASN A 78 -6.62 -14.86 -4.98
N PRO A 79 -5.44 -14.39 -4.51
CA PRO A 79 -4.32 -15.26 -4.28
C PRO A 79 -4.71 -16.33 -3.26
N SER A 80 -4.37 -17.58 -3.58
CA SER A 80 -4.64 -18.68 -2.66
C SER A 80 -3.89 -18.48 -1.34
N MET A 81 -4.43 -19.03 -0.26
CA MET A 81 -3.76 -19.01 1.05
C MET A 81 -2.33 -19.59 0.98
N PHE A 82 -2.11 -20.56 0.08
CA PHE A 82 -0.79 -21.14 -0.17
C PHE A 82 0.19 -20.14 -0.79
N ALA A 83 -0.27 -19.30 -1.73
CA ALA A 83 0.55 -18.23 -2.30
C ALA A 83 0.93 -17.19 -1.24
N ILE A 84 -0.03 -16.79 -0.39
CA ILE A 84 0.25 -15.88 0.75
C ILE A 84 1.27 -16.49 1.71
N ALA A 85 1.16 -17.78 2.03
CA ALA A 85 2.12 -18.46 2.89
C ALA A 85 3.54 -18.47 2.30
N LYS A 86 3.66 -18.70 0.98
CA LYS A 86 4.94 -18.61 0.27
C LYS A 86 5.53 -17.20 0.29
N ILE A 87 4.70 -16.18 0.09
CA ILE A 87 5.12 -14.77 0.19
C ILE A 87 5.62 -14.46 1.61
N CYS A 88 4.88 -14.89 2.64
CA CYS A 88 5.30 -14.72 4.03
C CYS A 88 6.65 -15.40 4.31
N LYS A 89 6.85 -16.62 3.80
CA LYS A 89 8.14 -17.32 3.85
C LYS A 89 9.24 -16.51 3.15
N GLY A 90 8.97 -15.96 1.97
CA GLY A 90 9.92 -15.17 1.20
C GLY A 90 10.30 -13.83 1.85
N LEU A 91 9.41 -13.27 2.65
CA LEU A 91 9.61 -12.03 3.42
C LEU A 91 10.15 -12.29 4.84
N ASP A 92 10.35 -13.54 5.23
CA ASP A 92 10.72 -13.95 6.59
C ASP A 92 9.77 -13.40 7.67
N VAL A 93 8.46 -13.42 7.37
CA VAL A 93 7.41 -13.01 8.30
C VAL A 93 6.44 -14.16 8.58
N SER A 94 5.84 -14.17 9.77
CA SER A 94 4.77 -15.11 10.08
C SER A 94 3.46 -14.71 9.40
N LEU A 95 2.62 -15.69 9.05
CA LEU A 95 1.24 -15.44 8.58
C LEU A 95 0.44 -14.61 9.59
N ARG A 96 0.66 -14.81 10.89
CA ARG A 96 0.03 -14.02 11.95
C ARG A 96 0.38 -12.54 11.80
N TYR A 97 1.67 -12.23 11.62
CA TYR A 97 2.14 -10.85 11.43
C TYR A 97 1.65 -10.24 10.12
N PHE A 98 1.55 -11.05 9.06
CA PHE A 98 1.00 -10.61 7.78
C PHE A 98 -0.43 -10.05 7.94
N PHE A 99 -1.30 -10.78 8.63
CA PHE A 99 -2.70 -10.39 8.83
C PHE A 99 -2.96 -9.49 10.05
N ASP A 100 -1.94 -9.15 10.84
CA ASP A 100 -2.09 -8.29 12.02
C ASP A 100 -2.12 -6.80 11.66
N THR A 101 -3.08 -6.40 10.83
CA THR A 101 -3.32 -4.99 10.46
C THR A 101 -4.78 -4.59 10.68
N GLU A 102 -5.02 -3.27 10.79
CA GLU A 102 -6.37 -2.74 11.04
C GLU A 102 -7.35 -3.08 9.91
N GLU A 103 -6.85 -3.16 8.68
CA GLU A 103 -7.65 -3.53 7.52
C GLU A 103 -8.26 -4.92 7.69
N PHE A 104 -7.48 -5.90 8.17
CA PHE A 104 -7.96 -7.27 8.34
C PHE A 104 -8.79 -7.50 9.61
N ARG A 105 -8.69 -6.63 10.62
CA ARG A 105 -9.43 -6.76 11.89
C ARG A 105 -10.95 -6.68 11.74
N ASN A 106 -11.43 -5.92 10.75
CA ASN A 106 -12.86 -5.68 10.52
C ASN A 106 -13.45 -6.52 9.39
N VAL A 107 -12.68 -7.47 8.83
CA VAL A 107 -13.18 -8.38 7.79
C VAL A 107 -14.12 -9.38 8.43
N MET A 108 -15.37 -9.39 7.99
CA MET A 108 -16.36 -10.41 8.32
C MET A 108 -16.46 -11.39 7.16
N LEU A 109 -16.38 -12.70 7.45
CA LEU A 109 -16.50 -13.80 6.49
C LEU A 109 -17.90 -14.41 6.52
#